data_AF-A0A4R4LKY5-F1
#
_entry.id   AF-A0A4R4LKY5-F1
#
_cell.length_a   1.000
_cell.length_b   1.000
_cell.length_c   1.000
_cell.angle_alpha   90.00
_cell.angle_beta   90.00
_cell.angle_gamma   90.00
#
_symmetry.space_group_name_H-M   'P 1'
#
loop_
_entity.id
_entity.type
_entity.pdbx_description
1 polymer ?
#
loop_
_entity_poly.entity_id
_entity_poly.type
_entity_poly.pdbx_seq_one_letter_code
_entity_poly.pdbx_strand_id
1 'polypeptide(L)'
;MGVKQVSGPPLYTWDVAEGACGVTGDRDAAIQQVLLGLETAAPGTRGAVRRVAVSMSGRVEYLRLGVVVEGGRDARTGGVVWVL
;
A
#
# COMPACT_ATOMS: atom_id res chain seq x y z
N MET A 1 -26.40 -9.95 0.03
CA MET A 1 -25.36 -9.80 -1.01
C MET A 1 -24.18 -10.67 -0.61
N GLY A 2 -23.93 -11.76 -1.35
CA GLY A 2 -22.81 -12.66 -1.03
C GLY A 2 -21.49 -12.00 -1.43
N VAL A 3 -20.54 -11.92 -0.50
CA VAL A 3 -19.16 -11.57 -0.84
C VAL A 3 -18.63 -12.66 -1.76
N LYS A 4 -18.50 -12.37 -3.05
CA LYS A 4 -17.86 -13.29 -4.00
C LYS A 4 -16.42 -13.42 -3.53
N GLN A 5 -16.07 -14.58 -3.00
CA GLN A 5 -14.71 -14.88 -2.55
C GLN A 5 -13.78 -14.65 -3.74
N VAL A 6 -12.91 -13.64 -3.65
CA VAL A 6 -11.95 -13.37 -4.71
C VAL A 6 -10.87 -14.44 -4.59
N SER A 7 -10.91 -15.44 -5.47
CA SER A 7 -9.83 -16.41 -5.62
C SER A 7 -8.82 -15.87 -6.62
N GLY A 8 -7.57 -15.75 -6.18
CA GLY A 8 -6.45 -15.28 -6.99
C GLY A 8 -5.20 -15.07 -6.12
N PRO A 9 -3.99 -15.01 -6.73
CA PRO A 9 -2.79 -14.65 -6.01
C PRO A 9 -2.97 -13.30 -5.29
N PRO A 10 -2.44 -13.12 -4.07
CA PRO A 10 -2.58 -11.86 -3.37
C PRO A 10 -1.95 -10.73 -4.17
N LEU A 11 -2.63 -9.58 -4.23
CA LEU A 11 -2.11 -8.35 -4.81
C LEU A 11 -2.01 -7.28 -3.73
N TYR A 12 -0.95 -6.48 -3.82
CA TYR A 12 -0.66 -5.39 -2.92
C TYR A 12 -0.45 -4.12 -3.73
N THR A 13 -1.23 -3.10 -3.45
CA THR A 13 -0.96 -1.73 -3.93
C THR A 13 -0.21 -0.99 -2.84
N TRP A 14 0.75 -0.18 -3.25
CA TRP A 14 1.47 0.71 -2.35
C TRP A 14 1.51 2.12 -2.91
N ASP A 15 1.55 3.09 -2.00
CA ASP A 15 1.61 4.51 -2.31
C ASP A 15 2.36 5.25 -1.22
N VAL A 16 3.08 6.30 -1.63
CA VAL A 16 3.66 7.33 -0.78
C VAL A 16 3.06 8.66 -1.25
N ALA A 17 2.50 9.44 -0.33
CA ALA A 17 2.10 10.81 -0.61
C ALA A 17 3.29 11.53 -1.24
N GLU A 18 3.07 12.34 -2.28
CA GLU A 18 4.11 12.84 -3.23
C GLU A 18 4.33 11.99 -4.48
N GLY A 19 3.61 10.88 -4.65
CA GLY A 19 3.28 10.34 -5.98
C GLY A 19 3.98 9.05 -6.40
N ALA A 20 4.89 8.50 -5.58
CA ALA A 20 5.41 7.15 -5.81
C ALA A 20 4.33 6.12 -5.46
N CYS A 21 4.05 5.21 -6.40
CA CYS A 21 3.08 4.15 -6.19
C CYS A 21 3.34 2.95 -7.09
N GLY A 22 2.70 1.82 -6.78
CA GLY A 22 2.79 0.62 -7.60
C GLY A 22 1.90 -0.51 -7.14
N VAL A 23 1.97 -1.62 -7.86
CA VAL A 23 1.28 -2.87 -7.55
C VAL A 23 2.25 -4.05 -7.67
N THR A 24 2.16 -5.01 -6.77
CA THR A 24 2.98 -6.23 -6.78
C THR A 24 2.23 -7.39 -6.13
N GLY A 25 2.59 -8.63 -6.48
CA GLY A 25 2.13 -9.84 -5.80
C GLY A 25 2.92 -10.17 -4.53
N ASP A 26 4.01 -9.45 -4.28
CA ASP A 26 4.90 -9.65 -3.14
C ASP A 26 4.64 -8.58 -2.06
N ARG A 27 4.22 -9.04 -0.88
CA ARG A 27 3.91 -8.19 0.28
C ARG A 27 5.13 -7.41 0.74
N ASP A 28 6.27 -8.09 0.87
CA ASP A 28 7.46 -7.51 1.48
C ASP A 28 8.10 -6.54 0.52
N ALA A 29 8.09 -6.84 -0.78
CA ALA A 29 8.49 -5.88 -1.80
C ALA A 29 7.65 -4.59 -1.75
N ALA A 30 6.34 -4.68 -1.55
CA ALA A 30 5.48 -3.50 -1.41
C ALA A 30 5.85 -2.66 -0.18
N ILE A 31 6.12 -3.30 0.96
CA ILE A 31 6.54 -2.62 2.20
C ILE A 31 7.90 -1.92 1.99
N GLN A 32 8.86 -2.59 1.34
CA GLN A 32 10.18 -2.02 1.04
C GLN A 32 10.08 -0.78 0.14
N GLN A 33 9.18 -0.77 -0.85
CA GLN A 33 8.96 0.41 -1.70
C GLN A 33 8.42 1.60 -0.89
N VAL A 34 7.49 1.36 0.05
CA VAL A 34 7.00 2.43 0.94
C VAL A 34 8.11 2.93 1.87
N LEU A 35 8.92 2.03 2.43
CA LEU A 35 10.05 2.42 3.28
C LEU A 35 11.02 3.33 2.52
N LEU A 36 11.47 2.89 1.34
CA LEU A 36 12.39 3.65 0.49
C LEU A 36 11.81 5.02 0.08
N GLY A 37 10.52 5.05 -0.28
CA GLY A 37 9.85 6.30 -0.63
C GLY A 37 9.79 7.26 0.56
N LEU A 38 9.44 6.77 1.76
CA LEU A 38 9.40 7.60 2.97
C LEU A 38 10.79 8.06 3.43
N GLU A 39 11.84 7.27 3.23
CA GLU A 39 13.22 7.65 3.55
C GLU A 39 13.76 8.79 2.68
N THR A 40 13.15 9.02 1.52
CA THR A 40 13.54 10.08 0.56
C THR A 40 12.54 11.24 0.48
N ALA A 41 11.31 11.05 0.96
CA ALA A 41 10.25 12.07 0.97
C ALA A 41 10.43 13.15 2.04
N ALA A 42 9.65 14.23 1.96
CA ALA A 42 9.65 15.27 2.97
C ALA A 42 9.25 14.75 4.37
N PRO A 43 9.74 15.35 5.47
CA PRO A 43 9.22 15.06 6.80
C PRO A 43 7.71 15.33 6.89
N GLY A 44 6.96 14.43 7.51
CA GLY A 44 5.49 14.46 7.58
C GLY A 44 4.79 13.66 6.49
N THR A 45 5.52 13.20 5.47
CA THR A 45 4.96 12.43 4.36
C THR A 45 4.49 11.06 4.83
N ARG A 46 3.39 10.57 4.26
CA ARG A 46 2.74 9.31 4.62
C ARG A 46 2.77 8.32 3.47
N GLY A 47 2.72 7.04 3.79
CA GLY A 47 2.60 5.97 2.81
C GLY A 47 1.86 4.77 3.38
N ALA A 48 1.46 3.87 2.50
CA ALA A 48 0.64 2.74 2.87
C ALA A 48 0.82 1.56 1.91
N VAL A 49 0.60 0.36 2.45
CA VAL A 49 0.41 -0.86 1.68
C VAL A 49 -0.99 -1.37 1.94
N ARG A 50 -1.71 -1.70 0.85
CA ARG A 50 -3.06 -2.25 0.90
C ARG A 50 -3.13 -3.55 0.15
N ARG A 51 -3.86 -4.50 0.71
CA ARG A 51 -4.22 -5.73 0.00
C ARG A 51 -5.41 -5.43 -0.90
N VAL A 52 -5.32 -5.85 -2.15
CA VAL A 52 -6.37 -5.67 -3.15
C VAL A 52 -6.67 -6.96 -3.90
N ALA A 53 -7.77 -6.92 -4.65
CA ALA A 53 -8.21 -7.93 -5.60
C ALA A 53 -8.55 -7.24 -6.93
N VAL A 54 -8.43 -7.96 -8.05
CA VAL A 54 -8.98 -7.48 -9.33
C VAL A 54 -10.50 -7.72 -9.33
N SER A 55 -11.27 -6.70 -9.71
CA SER A 55 -12.72 -6.84 -9.87
C SER A 55 -13.05 -7.74 -11.06
N MET A 56 -13.84 -8.79 -10.81
CA MET A 56 -14.35 -9.68 -11.86
C MET A 56 -15.68 -9.19 -12.46
N SER A 57 -16.09 -7.96 -12.16
CA SER A 57 -17.35 -7.36 -12.64
C SER A 57 -17.29 -6.88 -14.09
N GLY A 58 -16.14 -7.05 -14.75
CA GLY A 58 -15.87 -6.47 -16.08
C GLY A 58 -15.39 -5.02 -16.03
N ARG A 59 -15.24 -4.43 -14.84
CA ARG A 59 -14.62 -3.12 -14.62
C ARG A 59 -13.14 -3.28 -14.29
N VAL A 60 -12.30 -2.41 -14.86
CA VAL A 60 -10.86 -2.35 -14.54
C VAL A 60 -10.68 -1.57 -13.24
N GLU A 61 -10.90 -2.24 -12.11
CA GLU A 61 -10.77 -1.63 -10.78
C GLU A 61 -10.17 -2.63 -9.77
N TYR A 62 -9.44 -2.10 -8.78
CA TYR A 62 -8.98 -2.85 -7.63
C TYR A 62 -10.00 -2.78 -6.50
N LEU A 63 -10.44 -3.93 -6.02
CA LEU A 63 -11.24 -4.07 -4.81
C LEU A 63 -10.30 -4.07 -3.60
N ARG A 64 -10.45 -3.07 -2.72
CA ARG A 64 -9.69 -3.00 -1.47
C ARG A 64 -10.15 -4.09 -0.51
N LEU A 65 -9.22 -4.94 -0.09
CA LEU A 65 -9.47 -6.03 0.86
C LEU A 65 -9.01 -5.69 2.28
N GLY A 66 -8.08 -4.76 2.44
CA GLY A 66 -7.63 -4.30 3.75
C GLY A 66 -6.33 -3.49 3.68
N VAL A 67 -5.99 -2.84 4.79
CA VAL A 67 -4.68 -2.21 4.99
C VAL A 67 -3.71 -3.27 5.53
N VAL A 68 -2.49 -3.28 5.00
CA VAL A 68 -1.41 -4.17 5.47
C VAL A 68 -0.52 -3.44 6.45
N VAL A 69 -0.13 -2.21 6.12
CA VAL A 69 0.61 -1.31 6.99
C VAL A 69 0.41 0.12 6.51
N GLU A 70 0.39 1.07 7.44
CA GLU A 70 0.51 2.50 7.15
C GLU A 70 1.72 3.05 7.87
N GLY A 71 2.33 4.09 7.32
CA GLY A 71 3.50 4.70 7.93
C GLY A 71 3.70 6.12 7.48
N GLY A 72 4.66 6.78 8.09
CA GLY A 72 5.06 8.11 7.68
C GLY A 72 6.47 8.45 8.12
N ARG A 73 7.04 9.45 7.46
CA ARG A 73 8.28 10.08 7.90
C ARG A 73 7.95 11.03 9.05
N ASP A 74 8.43 10.71 10.24
CA ASP A 74 8.21 11.54 11.42
C ASP A 74 8.77 12.95 11.21
N ALA A 75 7.94 13.97 11.44
CA ALA A 75 8.29 15.35 11.14
C ALA A 75 9.42 15.89 12.05
N ARG A 76 9.59 15.32 13.24
CA ARG A 76 10.54 15.79 14.26
C ARG A 76 11.90 15.12 14.17
N THR A 77 11.91 13.82 13.93
CA THR A 77 13.11 12.97 13.93
C THR A 77 13.58 12.62 12.52
N GLY A 78 12.71 12.76 11.51
CA GLY A 78 13.00 12.37 10.13
C GLY A 78 13.04 10.86 9.88
N GLY A 79 12.81 10.04 10.92
CA GLY A 79 12.75 8.58 10.82
C GLY A 79 11.39 8.08 10.36
N VAL A 80 11.34 6.87 9.80
CA VAL A 80 10.08 6.23 9.38
C VAL A 80 9.41 5.55 10.57
N VAL A 81 8.13 5.82 10.78
CA VAL A 81 7.29 5.23 11.83
C VAL A 81 6.14 4.48 11.20
N TRP A 82 5.89 3.27 11.68
CA TRP A 82 4.81 2.39 11.20
C TRP A 82 3.65 2.35 12.18
N VAL A 83 2.44 2.21 11.64
CA VAL A 83 1.18 2.02 12.35
C VAL A 83 0.47 0.81 11.76
N LEU A 84 0.03 -0.09 12.63
CA LEU A 84 -0.74 -1.30 12.27
C LEU A 84 -2.23 -1.05 12.37
#